data_AF-A0A6I9PAU8-F1
#
_entry.id   AF-A0A6I9PAU8-F1
#
_cell.length_a   1.000
_cell.length_b   1.000
_cell.length_c   1.000
_cell.angle_alpha   90.00
_cell.angle_beta   90.00
_cell.angle_gamma   90.00
#
_symmetry.space_group_name_H-M   'P 1'
#
loop_
_entity.id
_entity.type
_entity.pdbx_description
1 polymer ?
#
loop_
_entity_poly.entity_id
_entity_poly.type
_entity_poly.pdbx_seq_one_letter_code
_entity_poly.pdbx_strand_id
1 'polypeptide(L)'
;MSTPPSAGSFCNRTWDGWLCWGDSTQGTIMQMCPEYFLDFDPAEKVTKVCNPGGQWFHHPESNRIWTNYTQCQAHTKDKLKFAISLYYLAMVGHGLSIVSLIICLIIFSYFKSLSCQRISLHKSMFLSFILNSIVTIMWLSLTVANNQAITASNPVSCKVLAVLTQYTSTSNYFWMLCEGIYLHTLIIVAVFVGEQQLFWYYVLGWGESGGCDI
;
A
#
# COMPACT_ATOMS: atom_id res chain seq x y z
N MET A 1 12.92 -46.78 19.53
CA MET A 1 13.95 -46.69 20.60
C MET A 1 15.05 -45.76 20.10
N SER A 2 14.94 -44.46 20.35
CA SER A 2 15.95 -43.46 19.96
C SER A 2 17.08 -43.47 20.99
N THR A 3 18.30 -43.71 20.52
CA THR A 3 19.54 -43.72 21.30
C THR A 3 19.77 -42.39 22.05
N PRO A 4 20.16 -42.40 23.34
CA PRO A 4 20.52 -41.17 24.04
C PRO A 4 21.87 -40.65 23.50
N PRO A 5 21.98 -39.37 23.08
CA PRO A 5 23.26 -38.82 22.66
C PRO A 5 24.16 -38.60 23.89
N SER A 6 25.45 -38.88 23.69
CA SER A 6 26.55 -38.69 24.63
C SER A 6 26.61 -37.29 25.27
N ALA A 7 26.99 -37.26 26.55
CA ALA A 7 27.02 -36.12 27.47
C ALA A 7 27.78 -34.87 26.97
N GLY A 8 27.09 -34.03 26.20
CA GLY A 8 27.34 -32.59 26.14
C GLY A 8 26.35 -31.86 27.04
N SER A 9 26.67 -30.65 27.49
CA SER A 9 25.75 -29.82 28.27
C SER A 9 24.60 -29.30 27.39
N PHE A 10 23.55 -30.11 27.22
CA PHE A 10 22.33 -29.72 26.51
C PHE A 10 21.31 -29.09 27.46
N CYS A 11 20.53 -28.14 26.95
CA CYS A 11 19.38 -27.62 27.65
C CYS A 11 18.16 -28.52 27.41
N ASN A 12 17.56 -29.01 28.49
CA ASN A 12 16.39 -29.90 28.45
C ASN A 12 15.16 -29.22 27.84
N ARG A 13 14.28 -30.02 27.23
CA ARG A 13 12.96 -29.60 26.77
C ARG A 13 12.16 -28.90 27.86
N THR A 14 11.59 -27.75 27.53
CA THR A 14 10.78 -26.94 28.47
C THR A 14 9.57 -26.30 27.79
N TRP A 15 8.52 -26.07 28.57
CA TRP A 15 7.36 -25.26 28.19
C TRP A 15 7.41 -23.97 28.98
N ASP A 16 7.38 -22.82 28.31
CA ASP A 16 7.50 -21.50 28.96
C ASP A 16 6.16 -20.77 29.13
N GLY A 17 5.05 -21.44 28.82
CA GLY A 17 3.69 -20.87 28.87
C GLY A 17 3.15 -20.48 27.50
N TRP A 18 4.01 -20.26 26.50
CA TRP A 18 3.60 -19.87 25.14
C TRP A 18 4.16 -20.81 24.05
N LEU A 19 5.40 -21.30 24.18
CA LEU A 19 6.02 -22.17 23.18
C LEU A 19 6.70 -23.40 23.81
N CYS A 20 6.72 -24.48 23.04
CA CYS A 20 7.42 -25.71 23.42
C CYS A 20 8.85 -25.65 22.88
N TRP A 21 9.81 -25.62 23.79
CA TRP A 21 11.23 -25.60 23.47
C TRP A 21 11.76 -27.03 23.53
N GLY A 22 12.21 -27.56 22.38
CA GLY A 22 12.89 -28.85 22.31
C GLY A 22 14.26 -28.83 22.98
N ASP A 23 14.87 -30.02 23.04
CA ASP A 23 16.24 -30.18 23.53
C ASP A 23 17.22 -29.47 22.58
N SER A 24 18.12 -28.65 23.12
CA SER A 24 19.07 -27.89 22.31
C SER A 24 20.47 -27.89 22.90
N THR A 25 21.45 -27.83 22.01
CA THR A 25 22.84 -27.53 22.34
C THR A 25 23.00 -26.05 22.73
N GLN A 26 24.19 -25.71 23.21
CA GLN A 26 24.58 -24.33 23.52
C GLN A 26 24.33 -23.38 22.33
N GLY A 27 23.83 -22.19 22.63
CA GLY A 27 23.60 -21.13 21.65
C GLY A 27 22.20 -20.50 21.73
N THR A 28 21.90 -19.64 20.76
CA THR A 28 20.60 -18.99 20.63
C THR A 28 19.71 -19.81 19.70
N ILE A 29 18.56 -20.24 20.20
CA ILE A 29 17.54 -20.95 19.44
C ILE A 29 16.45 -19.96 19.06
N MET A 30 15.96 -20.10 17.83
CA MET A 30 14.90 -19.28 17.26
C MET A 30 13.69 -20.14 16.91
N GLN A 31 12.50 -19.63 17.22
CA GLN A 31 11.22 -20.16 16.74
C GLN A 31 10.34 -19.00 16.27
N MET A 32 9.34 -19.28 15.44
CA MET A 32 8.37 -18.28 15.01
C MET A 32 7.40 -17.95 16.16
N CYS A 33 6.88 -16.73 16.20
CA CYS A 33 5.89 -16.36 17.21
C CYS A 33 4.59 -17.18 17.01
N PRO A 34 3.90 -17.55 18.11
CA PRO A 34 2.67 -18.33 18.04
C PRO A 34 1.53 -17.57 17.33
N GLU A 35 0.87 -18.22 16.37
CA GLU A 35 -0.26 -17.66 15.61
C GLU A 35 -1.56 -17.54 16.42
N TYR A 36 -1.67 -18.25 17.54
CA TYR A 36 -2.92 -18.35 18.29
C TYR A 36 -3.19 -17.15 19.23
N PHE A 37 -2.26 -16.19 19.31
CA PHE A 37 -2.44 -14.93 20.04
C PHE A 37 -2.65 -13.76 19.08
N LEU A 38 -3.72 -12.99 19.28
CA LEU A 38 -4.09 -11.86 18.41
C LEU A 38 -3.09 -10.70 18.43
N ASP A 39 -2.40 -10.49 19.56
CA ASP A 39 -1.45 -9.38 19.73
C ASP A 39 -0.04 -9.72 19.23
N PHE A 40 0.17 -10.95 18.74
CA PHE A 40 1.48 -11.43 18.30
C PHE A 40 1.60 -11.43 16.77
N ASP A 41 2.75 -11.01 16.27
CA ASP A 41 3.10 -11.05 14.85
C ASP A 41 3.78 -12.39 14.51
N PRO A 42 3.11 -13.33 13.81
CA PRO A 42 3.65 -14.66 13.54
C PRO A 42 4.83 -14.66 12.55
N ALA A 43 5.06 -13.56 11.83
CA ALA A 43 6.22 -13.41 10.97
C ALA A 43 7.52 -13.14 11.74
N GLU A 44 7.40 -12.71 13.00
CA GLU A 44 8.53 -12.38 13.86
C GLU A 44 9.09 -13.62 14.57
N LYS A 45 10.28 -13.47 15.16
CA LYS A 45 11.01 -14.59 15.77
C LYS A 45 11.19 -14.38 17.27
N VAL A 46 10.93 -15.45 18.01
CA VAL A 46 11.26 -15.60 19.42
C VAL A 46 12.66 -16.16 19.56
N THR A 47 13.46 -15.60 20.48
CA THR A 47 14.79 -16.13 20.79
C THR A 47 14.87 -16.64 22.22
N LYS A 48 15.50 -17.79 22.40
CA LYS A 48 15.83 -18.36 23.71
C LYS A 48 17.29 -18.82 23.73
N VAL A 49 17.98 -18.58 24.83
CA VAL A 49 19.43 -18.83 24.93
C VAL A 49 19.70 -20.01 25.85
N CYS A 50 20.49 -20.97 25.35
CA CYS A 50 21.05 -22.06 26.12
C CYS A 50 22.51 -21.74 26.50
N ASN A 51 22.78 -21.65 27.80
CA ASN A 51 24.11 -21.33 28.31
C ASN A 51 25.08 -22.52 28.15
N PRO A 52 26.41 -22.28 28.09
CA PRO A 52 27.42 -23.35 28.03
C PRO A 52 27.32 -24.38 29.16
N GLY A 53 26.77 -23.98 30.31
CA GLY A 53 26.54 -24.85 31.46
C GLY A 53 25.35 -25.81 31.34
N GLY A 54 24.67 -25.88 30.18
CA GLY A 54 23.53 -26.78 29.97
C GLY A 54 22.26 -26.34 30.69
N GLN A 55 22.16 -25.05 30.99
CA GLN A 55 20.99 -24.43 31.62
C GLN A 55 20.43 -23.35 30.71
N TRP A 56 19.11 -23.21 30.71
CA TRP A 56 18.45 -22.10 30.04
C TRP A 56 18.87 -20.76 30.66
N PHE A 57 18.90 -19.71 29.86
CA PHE A 57 19.22 -18.38 30.36
C PHE A 57 18.18 -17.90 31.39
N HIS A 58 18.66 -17.42 32.54
CA HIS A 58 17.84 -16.82 33.59
C HIS A 58 17.93 -15.30 33.54
N HIS A 59 16.79 -14.62 33.66
CA HIS A 59 16.76 -13.15 33.69
C HIS A 59 17.48 -12.62 34.94
N PRO A 60 18.34 -11.59 34.83
CA PRO A 60 19.15 -11.10 35.95
C PRO A 60 18.32 -10.57 37.13
N GLU A 61 17.14 -10.00 36.87
CA GLU A 61 16.30 -9.41 37.93
C GLU A 61 15.31 -10.40 38.56
N SER A 62 14.76 -11.33 37.78
CA SER A 62 13.68 -12.22 38.23
C SER A 62 14.17 -13.63 38.53
N ASN A 63 15.40 -13.96 38.15
CA ASN A 63 16.04 -15.27 38.26
C ASN A 63 15.20 -16.43 37.69
N ARG A 64 14.27 -16.12 36.77
CA ARG A 64 13.44 -17.11 36.06
C ARG A 64 14.00 -17.37 34.68
N ILE A 65 13.73 -18.58 34.15
CA ILE A 65 14.03 -18.91 32.76
C ILE A 65 13.36 -17.87 31.86
N TRP A 66 14.15 -17.28 30.96
CA TRP A 66 13.70 -16.16 30.13
C TRP A 66 13.76 -16.50 28.65
N THR A 67 12.76 -15.99 27.95
CA THR A 67 12.60 -16.09 26.51
C THR A 67 12.31 -14.68 25.99
N ASN A 68 12.96 -14.28 24.91
CA ASN A 68 12.80 -12.95 24.34
C ASN A 68 11.64 -12.90 23.34
N TYR A 69 10.51 -12.35 23.79
CA TYR A 69 9.31 -12.12 22.97
C TYR A 69 9.16 -10.67 22.49
N THR A 70 10.17 -9.81 22.65
CA THR A 70 10.06 -8.37 22.30
C THR A 70 9.70 -8.13 20.83
N GLN A 71 10.17 -8.99 19.92
CA GLN A 71 9.85 -8.87 18.50
C GLN A 71 8.46 -9.40 18.16
N CYS A 72 7.88 -10.28 18.97
CA CYS A 72 6.55 -10.82 18.71
C CYS A 72 5.43 -9.81 18.92
N GLN A 73 5.66 -8.71 19.62
CA GLN A 73 4.61 -7.73 19.85
C GLN A 73 4.21 -7.06 18.52
N ALA A 74 2.99 -7.32 18.04
CA ALA A 74 2.51 -6.76 16.78
C ALA A 74 2.41 -5.23 16.83
N HIS A 75 2.10 -4.68 18.02
CA HIS A 75 1.95 -3.25 18.28
C HIS A 75 3.16 -2.64 18.99
N THR A 76 4.36 -2.84 18.47
CA THR A 76 5.55 -2.18 19.01
C THR A 76 5.48 -0.67 18.78
N LYS A 77 5.99 0.12 19.73
CA LYS A 77 6.05 1.60 19.65
C LYS A 77 6.66 2.10 18.33
N ASP A 78 7.64 1.38 17.80
CA ASP A 78 8.31 1.74 16.56
C ASP A 78 7.44 1.47 15.33
N LYS A 79 6.74 0.33 15.27
CA LYS A 79 5.76 0.02 14.22
C LYS A 79 4.62 1.07 14.21
N LEU A 80 4.15 1.48 15.39
CA LEU A 80 3.12 2.53 15.52
C LEU A 80 3.63 3.90 15.04
N LYS A 81 4.83 4.33 15.46
CA LYS A 81 5.43 5.60 15.01
C LYS A 81 5.60 5.64 13.50
N PHE A 82 6.04 4.54 12.91
CA PHE A 82 6.19 4.42 11.46
C PHE A 82 4.84 4.55 10.74
N ALA A 83 3.80 3.84 11.21
CA ALA A 83 2.45 3.94 10.65
C ALA A 83 1.89 5.37 10.74
N ILE A 84 2.06 6.05 11.88
CA ILE A 84 1.63 7.44 12.07
C ILE A 84 2.40 8.38 11.14
N SER A 85 3.72 8.19 10.99
CA SER A 85 4.54 9.01 10.09
C SER A 85 4.08 8.89 8.63
N LEU A 86 3.81 7.67 8.16
CA LEU A 86 3.25 7.43 6.82
C LEU A 86 1.87 8.07 6.64
N TYR A 87 1.02 8.01 7.66
CA TYR A 87 -0.31 8.66 7.64
C TYR A 87 -0.19 10.17 7.44
N TYR A 88 0.65 10.87 8.19
CA TYR A 88 0.84 12.32 8.03
C TYR A 88 1.41 12.70 6.67
N LEU A 89 2.39 11.93 6.17
CA LEU A 89 2.97 12.15 4.85
C LEU A 89 1.91 12.00 3.74
N ALA A 90 1.10 10.94 3.81
CA ALA A 90 0.01 10.70 2.86
C ALA A 90 -1.04 11.81 2.91
N MET A 91 -1.46 12.25 4.11
CA MET A 91 -2.44 13.32 4.28
C MET A 91 -1.98 14.64 3.67
N VAL A 92 -0.75 15.06 3.96
CA VAL A 92 -0.19 16.31 3.41
C VAL A 92 0.01 16.18 1.90
N GLY A 93 0.49 15.03 1.41
CA GLY A 93 0.73 14.80 -0.01
C GLY A 93 -0.56 14.84 -0.85
N HIS A 94 -1.63 14.17 -0.40
CA HIS A 94 -2.92 14.22 -1.10
C HIS A 94 -3.57 15.61 -0.99
N GLY A 95 -3.43 16.30 0.15
CA GLY A 95 -3.92 17.67 0.30
C GLY A 95 -3.26 18.65 -0.67
N LEU A 96 -1.92 18.64 -0.77
CA LEU A 96 -1.18 19.50 -1.70
C LEU A 96 -1.54 19.20 -3.16
N SER A 97 -1.72 17.92 -3.49
CA SER A 97 -2.10 17.47 -4.83
C SER A 97 -3.49 17.95 -5.23
N ILE A 98 -4.46 17.92 -4.32
CA ILE A 98 -5.81 18.44 -4.59
C ILE A 98 -5.75 19.94 -4.90
N VAL A 99 -5.01 20.71 -4.09
CA VAL A 99 -4.90 22.17 -4.28
C VAL A 99 -4.29 22.50 -5.65
N SER A 100 -3.18 21.85 -6.01
CA SER A 100 -2.52 22.11 -7.30
C SER A 100 -3.40 21.71 -8.50
N LEU A 101 -4.05 20.54 -8.44
CA LEU A 101 -4.93 20.05 -9.51
C LEU A 101 -6.16 20.94 -9.71
N ILE A 102 -6.74 21.47 -8.63
CA ILE A 102 -7.86 22.43 -8.72
C ILE A 102 -7.41 23.70 -9.43
N ILE A 103 -6.23 24.24 -9.09
CA ILE A 103 -5.68 25.43 -9.75
C ILE A 103 -5.49 25.16 -11.25
N CYS A 104 -4.90 24.02 -11.62
CA CYS A 104 -4.74 23.61 -13.01
C CYS A 104 -6.08 23.50 -13.75
N LEU A 105 -7.09 22.87 -13.15
CA LEU A 105 -8.42 22.74 -13.74
C LEU A 105 -9.09 24.09 -13.97
N ILE A 106 -8.96 25.03 -13.04
CA ILE A 106 -9.52 26.39 -13.16
C ILE A 106 -8.85 27.11 -14.34
N ILE A 107 -7.53 27.09 -14.44
CA ILE A 107 -6.78 27.75 -15.52
C ILE A 107 -7.19 27.20 -16.90
N PHE A 108 -7.23 25.87 -17.06
CA PHE A 108 -7.60 25.23 -18.33
C PHE A 108 -9.10 25.35 -18.67
N SER A 109 -9.94 25.68 -17.69
CA SER A 109 -11.36 25.96 -17.93
C SER A 109 -11.61 27.42 -18.29
N TYR A 110 -10.83 28.35 -17.72
CA TYR A 110 -10.91 29.77 -18.00
C TYR A 110 -10.44 30.12 -19.43
N PHE A 111 -9.29 29.59 -19.85
CA PHE A 111 -8.77 29.82 -21.21
C PHE A 111 -9.41 28.86 -22.21
N LYS A 112 -10.67 29.15 -22.60
CA LYS A 112 -11.44 28.36 -23.58
C LYS A 112 -10.71 28.20 -24.92
N SER A 113 -9.87 29.16 -25.28
CA SER A 113 -9.01 29.12 -26.48
C SER A 113 -8.03 27.94 -26.49
N LEU A 114 -7.57 27.49 -25.31
CA LEU A 114 -6.68 26.34 -25.18
C LEU A 114 -7.45 25.00 -25.17
N SER A 115 -8.77 25.00 -25.00
CA SER A 115 -9.57 23.79 -24.77
C SER A 115 -9.84 22.99 -26.06
N CYS A 116 -8.80 22.40 -26.64
CA CYS A 116 -8.87 21.41 -27.72
C CYS A 116 -9.19 19.98 -27.20
N GLN A 117 -9.39 19.01 -28.10
CA GLN A 117 -9.63 17.57 -27.83
C GLN A 117 -8.68 16.99 -26.77
N ARG A 118 -7.38 17.34 -26.83
CA ARG A 118 -6.34 16.93 -25.87
C ARG A 118 -6.64 17.38 -24.43
N ILE A 119 -7.09 18.62 -24.26
CA ILE A 119 -7.32 19.22 -22.93
C ILE A 119 -8.61 18.71 -22.28
N SER A 120 -9.57 18.24 -23.08
CA SER A 120 -10.74 17.51 -22.56
C SER A 120 -10.33 16.22 -21.84
N LEU A 121 -9.39 15.45 -22.40
CA LEU A 121 -8.89 14.22 -21.79
C LEU A 121 -8.10 14.49 -20.50
N HIS A 122 -7.27 15.54 -20.49
CA HIS A 122 -6.52 15.95 -19.30
C HIS A 122 -7.46 16.41 -18.17
N LYS A 123 -8.58 17.09 -18.50
CA LYS A 123 -9.60 17.47 -17.50
C LYS A 123 -10.21 16.23 -16.82
N SER A 124 -10.53 15.18 -17.59
CA SER A 124 -11.03 13.91 -17.03
C SER A 124 -9.99 13.21 -16.15
N MET A 125 -8.71 13.23 -16.53
CA MET A 125 -7.61 12.67 -15.75
C MET A 125 -7.44 13.44 -14.42
N PHE A 126 -7.36 14.78 -14.43
CA PHE A 126 -7.29 15.58 -13.21
C PHE A 126 -8.49 15.39 -12.29
N LEU A 127 -9.71 15.31 -12.84
CA LEU A 127 -10.91 15.02 -12.05
C LEU A 127 -10.82 13.65 -11.36
N SER A 128 -10.31 12.63 -12.05
CA SER A 128 -10.09 11.30 -11.48
C SER A 128 -9.08 11.34 -10.32
N PHE A 129 -8.01 12.12 -10.43
CA PHE A 129 -7.01 12.30 -9.36
C PHE A 129 -7.57 13.01 -8.13
N ILE A 130 -8.42 14.03 -8.33
CA ILE A 130 -9.09 14.74 -7.23
C ILE A 130 -10.03 13.78 -6.49
N LEU A 131 -10.89 13.05 -7.22
CA LEU A 131 -11.80 12.09 -6.62
C LEU A 131 -11.04 10.99 -5.87
N ASN A 132 -9.98 10.42 -6.47
CA ASN A 132 -9.15 9.42 -5.82
C ASN A 132 -8.48 9.95 -4.54
N SER A 133 -7.97 11.18 -4.57
CA SER A 133 -7.34 11.80 -3.39
C SER A 133 -8.34 12.07 -2.26
N ILE A 134 -9.55 12.54 -2.59
CA ILE A 134 -10.63 12.75 -1.60
C ILE A 134 -11.04 11.42 -0.96
N VAL A 135 -11.30 10.39 -1.75
CA VAL A 135 -11.69 9.07 -1.25
C VAL A 135 -10.57 8.42 -0.43
N THR A 136 -9.31 8.61 -0.81
CA THR A 136 -8.16 8.12 -0.03
C THR A 136 -8.02 8.82 1.31
N ILE A 137 -8.23 10.15 1.36
CA ILE A 137 -8.25 10.90 2.63
C ILE A 137 -9.41 10.43 3.52
N MET A 138 -10.60 10.22 2.95
CA MET A 138 -11.75 9.67 3.70
C MET A 138 -11.45 8.27 4.25
N TRP A 139 -10.84 7.40 3.46
CA TRP A 139 -10.41 6.06 3.89
C TRP A 139 -9.39 6.11 5.04
N LEU A 140 -8.34 6.92 4.88
CA LEU A 140 -7.28 7.06 5.89
C LEU A 140 -7.82 7.65 7.19
N SER A 141 -8.65 8.70 7.12
CA SER A 141 -9.24 9.32 8.31
C SER A 141 -10.20 8.37 9.04
N LEU A 142 -11.05 7.64 8.32
CA LEU A 142 -11.99 6.70 8.95
C LEU A 142 -11.33 5.44 9.50
N THR A 143 -10.25 4.96 8.88
CA THR A 143 -9.57 3.71 9.30
C THR A 143 -8.49 3.95 10.34
N VAL A 144 -7.74 5.06 10.24
CA VAL A 144 -6.57 5.35 11.08
C VAL A 144 -6.91 6.34 12.19
N ALA A 145 -7.70 7.39 11.92
CA ALA A 145 -7.98 8.45 12.91
C ALA A 145 -9.17 8.10 13.81
N ASN A 146 -10.19 7.43 13.27
CA ASN A 146 -11.26 6.88 14.09
C ASN A 146 -10.87 5.49 14.59
N ASN A 147 -10.84 5.33 15.93
CA ASN A 147 -10.62 4.05 16.58
C ASN A 147 -11.52 2.95 15.96
N GLN A 148 -11.05 1.70 15.98
CA GLN A 148 -11.76 0.50 15.49
C GLN A 148 -13.23 0.40 15.97
N ALA A 149 -13.60 1.10 17.05
CA ALA A 149 -14.96 1.24 17.55
C ALA A 149 -15.97 1.79 16.54
N ILE A 150 -15.59 2.76 15.68
CA ILE A 150 -16.52 3.31 14.66
C ILE A 150 -16.61 2.37 13.44
N THR A 151 -15.49 1.75 13.07
CA THR A 151 -15.47 0.72 12.02
C THR A 151 -16.33 -0.50 12.40
N ALA A 152 -16.34 -0.87 13.69
CA ALA A 152 -17.18 -1.94 14.20
C ALA A 152 -18.68 -1.58 14.25
N SER A 153 -19.03 -0.30 14.39
CA SER A 153 -20.44 0.12 14.52
C SER A 153 -21.18 0.15 13.18
N ASN A 154 -20.49 0.43 12.07
CA ASN A 154 -21.10 0.56 10.74
C ASN A 154 -20.32 -0.21 9.66
N PRO A 155 -20.38 -1.56 9.65
CA PRO A 155 -19.61 -2.39 8.73
C PRO A 155 -19.95 -2.15 7.25
N VAL A 156 -21.19 -1.74 6.96
CA VAL A 156 -21.62 -1.42 5.58
C VAL A 156 -20.90 -0.19 5.04
N SER A 157 -20.78 0.87 5.84
CA SER A 157 -20.11 2.11 5.44
C SER A 157 -18.62 1.87 5.15
N CYS A 158 -17.94 1.10 6.02
CA CYS A 158 -16.54 0.71 5.81
C CYS A 158 -16.37 -0.11 4.52
N LYS A 159 -17.25 -1.09 4.28
CA LYS A 159 -17.19 -1.93 3.08
C LYS A 159 -17.43 -1.13 1.79
N VAL A 160 -18.40 -0.22 1.79
CA VAL A 160 -18.67 0.67 0.66
C VAL A 160 -17.47 1.57 0.40
N LEU A 161 -16.88 2.14 1.44
CA LEU A 161 -15.70 2.99 1.31
C LEU A 161 -14.50 2.22 0.75
N ALA A 162 -14.27 0.98 1.21
CA ALA A 162 -13.20 0.12 0.68
C ALA A 162 -13.36 -0.13 -0.83
N VAL A 163 -14.59 -0.45 -1.26
CA VAL A 163 -14.91 -0.66 -2.68
C VAL A 163 -14.73 0.64 -3.46
N LEU A 164 -15.14 1.77 -2.90
CA LEU A 164 -15.00 3.07 -3.54
C LEU A 164 -13.52 3.44 -3.72
N THR A 165 -12.67 3.23 -2.72
CA THR A 165 -11.22 3.47 -2.80
C THR A 165 -10.59 2.62 -3.91
N GLN A 166 -10.91 1.32 -3.97
CA GLN A 166 -10.40 0.45 -5.01
C GLN A 166 -10.87 0.88 -6.40
N TYR A 167 -12.13 1.28 -6.53
CA TYR A 167 -12.71 1.76 -7.78
C TYR A 167 -12.04 3.05 -8.25
N THR A 168 -11.88 4.05 -7.38
CA THR A 168 -11.26 5.33 -7.76
C THR A 168 -9.79 5.17 -8.13
N SER A 169 -9.05 4.30 -7.43
CA SER A 169 -7.65 4.01 -7.79
C SER A 169 -7.54 3.30 -9.14
N THR A 170 -8.40 2.32 -9.41
CA THR A 170 -8.43 1.62 -10.71
C THR A 170 -8.77 2.57 -11.84
N SER A 171 -9.77 3.44 -11.64
CA SER A 171 -10.16 4.47 -12.61
C SER A 171 -9.01 5.43 -12.90
N ASN A 172 -8.25 5.85 -11.87
CA ASN A 172 -7.08 6.71 -12.05
C ASN A 172 -6.00 6.08 -12.94
N TYR A 173 -5.65 4.81 -12.69
CA TYR A 173 -4.72 4.07 -13.54
C TYR A 173 -5.23 3.93 -14.97
N PHE A 174 -6.52 3.69 -15.15
CA PHE A 174 -7.14 3.61 -16.46
C PHE A 174 -7.05 4.94 -17.23
N TRP A 175 -7.34 6.07 -16.59
CA TRP A 175 -7.22 7.39 -17.22
C TRP A 175 -5.78 7.75 -17.59
N MET A 176 -4.80 7.41 -16.75
CA MET A 176 -3.38 7.56 -17.10
C MET A 176 -3.00 6.69 -18.31
N LEU A 177 -3.51 5.46 -18.38
CA LEU A 177 -3.30 4.58 -19.53
C LEU A 177 -3.93 5.17 -20.81
N CYS A 178 -5.16 5.68 -20.74
CA CYS A 178 -5.83 6.33 -21.87
C CYS A 178 -5.04 7.53 -22.38
N GLU A 179 -4.50 8.35 -21.48
CA GLU A 179 -3.65 9.48 -21.85
C GLU A 179 -2.35 9.02 -22.52
N GLY A 180 -1.71 7.98 -21.99
CA GLY A 180 -0.51 7.37 -22.56
C GLY A 180 -0.73 6.81 -23.96
N ILE A 181 -1.83 6.07 -24.17
CA ILE A 181 -2.21 5.54 -25.49
C ILE A 181 -2.52 6.70 -26.45
N TYR A 182 -3.26 7.72 -26.01
CA TYR A 182 -3.56 8.89 -26.82
C TYR A 182 -2.28 9.60 -27.29
N LEU A 183 -1.30 9.80 -26.39
CA LEU A 183 0.00 10.38 -26.75
C LEU A 183 0.78 9.50 -27.73
N HIS A 184 0.83 8.19 -27.48
CA HIS A 184 1.55 7.25 -28.32
C HIS A 184 0.95 7.18 -29.73
N THR A 185 -0.38 7.08 -29.86
CA THR A 185 -1.07 7.11 -31.15
C THR A 185 -0.80 8.42 -31.89
N LEU A 186 -0.81 9.57 -31.20
CA LEU A 186 -0.51 10.85 -31.82
C LEU A 186 0.93 10.92 -32.34
N ILE A 187 1.91 10.40 -31.60
CA ILE A 187 3.31 10.36 -32.04
C ILE A 187 3.48 9.42 -33.22
N ILE A 188 2.93 8.21 -33.19
CA ILE A 188 3.02 7.27 -34.32
C ILE A 188 2.36 7.86 -35.55
N VAL A 189 1.15 8.39 -35.44
CA VAL A 189 0.46 9.00 -36.58
C VAL A 189 1.24 10.23 -37.09
N ALA A 190 1.81 11.05 -36.21
CA ALA A 190 2.62 12.21 -36.62
C ALA A 190 4.00 11.84 -37.21
N VAL A 191 4.61 10.73 -36.78
CA VAL A 191 5.92 10.24 -37.29
C VAL A 191 5.77 9.47 -38.59
N PHE A 192 4.65 8.74 -38.78
CA PHE A 192 4.38 8.00 -40.02
C PHE A 192 3.63 8.83 -41.07
N VAL A 193 3.02 9.96 -40.70
CA VAL A 193 2.43 10.93 -41.64
C VAL A 193 3.37 12.13 -41.76
N GLY A 194 4.48 11.92 -42.46
CA GLY A 194 5.25 13.03 -43.03
C GLY A 194 4.38 13.78 -44.03
N GLU A 195 4.04 15.04 -43.70
CA GLU A 195 3.46 16.18 -44.44
C GLU A 195 2.50 16.00 -45.65
N GLN A 196 2.31 14.84 -46.26
CA GLN A 196 1.68 14.74 -47.58
C GLN A 196 0.39 13.91 -47.63
N GLN A 197 -0.11 13.41 -46.50
CA GLN A 197 -1.37 12.65 -46.46
C GLN A 197 -2.40 13.10 -45.40
N LEU A 198 -2.25 14.28 -44.79
CA LEU A 198 -3.31 14.87 -43.96
C LEU A 198 -4.59 15.16 -44.78
N PHE A 199 -4.46 15.42 -46.09
CA PHE A 199 -5.59 15.69 -46.99
C PHE A 199 -6.48 14.45 -47.20
N TRP A 200 -5.88 13.27 -47.39
CA TRP A 200 -6.64 12.04 -47.65
C TRP A 200 -7.46 11.58 -46.45
N TYR A 201 -6.97 11.79 -45.22
CA TYR A 201 -7.73 11.46 -44.01
C TYR A 201 -8.87 12.46 -43.73
N TYR A 202 -8.75 13.72 -44.16
CA TYR A 202 -9.83 14.72 -44.08
C TYR A 202 -10.96 14.41 -45.08
N VAL A 203 -10.61 13.93 -46.29
CA VAL A 203 -11.55 13.52 -47.34
C VAL A 203 -12.22 12.18 -47.02
N LEU A 204 -11.49 11.21 -46.45
CA LEU A 204 -12.09 9.93 -46.02
C LEU A 204 -12.92 10.05 -44.72
N GLY A 205 -12.66 11.06 -43.89
CA GLY A 205 -13.46 11.37 -42.70
C GLY A 205 -14.81 12.01 -43.00
N TRP A 206 -15.01 12.50 -44.23
CA TRP A 206 -16.28 13.02 -44.72
C TRP A 206 -16.64 12.30 -46.02
N GLY A 207 -17.16 11.09 -45.90
CA GLY A 207 -17.94 10.49 -46.98
C GLY A 207 -19.21 11.31 -47.19
N GLU A 208 -19.25 12.09 -48.28
CA GLU A 208 -20.37 12.82 -48.91
C GLU A 208 -21.32 13.57 -47.96
N SER A 209 -21.54 14.89 -48.03
CA SER A 209 -21.74 15.74 -49.21
C SER A 209 -21.84 17.20 -48.74
N GLY A 210 -21.32 18.15 -49.51
CA GLY A 210 -21.66 19.57 -49.37
C GLY A 210 -20.46 20.49 -49.52
N GLY A 211 -20.11 20.80 -50.76
CA GLY A 211 -19.25 21.95 -51.04
C GLY A 211 -19.91 23.23 -50.55
N CYS A 212 -19.09 24.14 -50.04
CA CYS A 212 -19.32 25.57 -50.14
C CYS A 212 -18.01 26.19 -50.59
N ASP A 213 -18.06 26.74 -51.80
CA ASP A 213 -17.05 27.58 -52.42
C ASP A 213 -16.86 28.91 -51.67
N ILE A 214 -15.62 29.41 -51.76
CA ILE A 214 -15.10 30.78 -51.52
C ILE A 214 -14.89 31.20 -50.06
#